data_AF-A0A0F9VUZ7-F1
#
_entry.id   AF-A0A0F9VUZ7-F1
#
_cell.length_a   1.000
_cell.length_b   1.000
_cell.length_c   1.000
_cell.angle_alpha   90.00
_cell.angle_beta   90.00
_cell.angle_gamma   90.00
#
_symmetry.space_group_name_H-M   'P 1'
#
loop_
_entity.id
_entity.type
_entity.pdbx_description
1 polymer ?
#
loop_
_entity_poly.entity_id
_entity_poly.type
_entity_poly.pdbx_seq_one_letter_code
_entity_poly.pdbx_strand_id
1 'polypeptide(L)'
;MSNRIKVKPEGREGVYTCEKKDIIEWLEQGDLDMIHNYIPGPIMLGADWAKSQVIEAINKSQRIGILTGSALAGNMRHSLSVIVGNELKMFDIGEITSDDLEIGE
;
A
#
# COMPACT_ATOMS: atom_id res chain seq x y z
N MET A 1 14.00 7.37 -14.82
CA MET A 1 14.27 6.21 -13.96
C MET A 1 12.96 5.44 -13.84
N SER A 2 12.96 4.13 -14.02
CA SER A 2 11.75 3.32 -13.81
C SER A 2 11.55 3.20 -12.29
N ASN A 3 10.60 3.92 -11.72
CA ASN A 3 10.37 3.94 -10.28
C ASN A 3 9.50 2.75 -9.87
N ARG A 4 10.13 1.57 -9.76
CA ARG A 4 9.46 0.34 -9.34
C ARG A 4 9.54 0.17 -7.84
N ILE A 5 8.48 -0.37 -7.24
CA ILE A 5 8.45 -0.74 -5.83
C ILE A 5 9.18 -2.08 -5.67
N LYS A 6 10.21 -2.10 -4.85
CA LYS A 6 10.91 -3.35 -4.51
C LYS A 6 10.06 -4.17 -3.56
N VAL A 7 9.76 -5.40 -3.96
CA VAL A 7 8.83 -6.27 -3.24
C VAL A 7 9.32 -7.71 -3.17
N LYS A 8 8.75 -8.48 -2.25
CA LYS A 8 8.88 -9.93 -2.14
C LYS A 8 7.51 -10.58 -2.13
N PRO A 9 7.31 -11.74 -2.79
CA PRO A 9 6.06 -12.47 -2.70
C PRO A 9 5.73 -12.83 -1.24
N GLU A 10 4.47 -12.64 -0.84
CA GLU A 10 4.03 -13.02 0.50
C GLU A 10 3.57 -14.48 0.58
N GLY A 11 3.41 -15.14 -0.57
CA GLY A 11 2.94 -16.52 -0.72
C GLY A 11 1.50 -16.63 -1.24
N ARG A 12 0.73 -15.54 -1.22
CA ARG A 12 -0.59 -15.44 -1.88
C ARG A 12 -0.47 -14.72 -3.21
N GLU A 13 -1.21 -15.19 -4.20
CA GLU A 13 -1.25 -14.56 -5.53
C GLU A 13 -1.68 -13.09 -5.41
N GLY A 14 -0.92 -12.20 -6.06
CA GLY A 14 -1.18 -10.77 -6.07
C GLY A 14 -0.87 -10.04 -4.76
N VAL A 15 -0.30 -10.71 -3.75
CA VAL A 15 0.09 -10.12 -2.46
C VAL A 15 1.60 -10.14 -2.30
N TYR A 16 2.17 -8.96 -2.08
CA TYR A 16 3.60 -8.78 -1.87
C TYR A 16 3.88 -8.01 -0.58
N THR A 17 5.08 -8.15 -0.05
CA THR A 17 5.61 -7.32 1.05
C THR A 17 6.76 -6.45 0.55
N CYS A 18 6.97 -5.28 1.15
CA CYS A 18 8.08 -4.40 0.82
C CYS A 18 8.71 -3.80 2.08
N GLU A 19 9.93 -3.25 1.94
CA GLU A 19 10.52 -2.42 2.97
C GLU A 19 9.86 -1.04 3.01
N LYS A 20 9.86 -0.41 4.19
CA LYS A 20 9.30 0.95 4.40
C LYS A 20 9.90 1.97 3.43
N LYS A 21 11.22 1.95 3.28
CA LYS A 21 11.96 2.90 2.43
C LYS A 21 11.50 2.82 0.97
N ASP A 22 11.27 1.62 0.45
CA ASP A 22 11.02 1.41 -0.98
C ASP A 22 9.62 1.94 -1.36
N ILE A 23 8.62 1.76 -0.50
CA ILE A 23 7.28 2.32 -0.72
C ILE A 23 7.23 3.83 -0.45
N ILE A 24 7.99 4.34 0.52
CA ILE A 24 8.06 5.79 0.78
C ILE A 24 8.71 6.51 -0.41
N GLU A 25 9.86 6.03 -0.89
CA GLU A 25 10.54 6.57 -2.08
C GLU A 25 9.61 6.57 -3.31
N TRP A 26 8.77 5.54 -3.44
CA TRP A 26 7.76 5.47 -4.51
C TRP A 26 6.66 6.53 -4.36
N LEU A 27 6.08 6.67 -3.16
CA LEU A 27 5.02 7.65 -2.87
C LEU A 27 5.50 9.10 -2.99
N GLU A 28 6.75 9.38 -2.60
CA GLU A 28 7.34 10.73 -2.70
C GLU A 28 7.50 11.17 -4.15
N GLN A 29 7.79 10.24 -5.06
CA GLN A 29 7.90 10.51 -6.49
C GLN A 29 6.54 10.55 -7.22
N GLY A 30 5.50 9.93 -6.65
CA GLY A 30 4.16 9.93 -7.20
C GLY A 30 3.41 11.25 -6.98
N ASP A 31 2.43 11.56 -7.84
CA ASP A 31 1.63 12.79 -7.79
C ASP A 31 0.31 12.61 -7.01
N LEU A 32 0.41 12.05 -5.80
CA LEU A 32 -0.73 11.75 -4.92
C LEU A 32 -0.73 12.64 -3.68
N ASP A 33 -1.43 13.78 -3.71
CA ASP A 33 -1.49 14.66 -2.52
C ASP A 33 -2.42 14.12 -1.43
N MET A 34 -3.54 13.54 -1.85
CA MET A 34 -4.56 12.93 -0.99
C MET A 34 -4.75 11.47 -1.38
N ILE A 35 -4.75 10.59 -0.39
CA ILE A 35 -4.81 9.14 -0.56
C ILE A 35 -6.04 8.64 0.20
N HIS A 36 -6.96 8.02 -0.53
CA HIS A 36 -8.16 7.47 0.08
C HIS A 36 -7.81 6.27 0.95
N ASN A 37 -8.43 6.17 2.12
CA ASN A 37 -8.29 5.05 3.04
C ASN A 37 -9.68 4.55 3.41
N TYR A 38 -9.82 3.23 3.60
CA TYR A 38 -10.92 2.71 4.39
C TYR A 38 -10.41 2.03 5.66
N ILE A 39 -11.09 2.33 6.76
CA ILE A 39 -10.81 1.70 8.04
C ILE A 39 -11.87 0.62 8.26
N PRO A 40 -11.50 -0.67 8.29
CA PRO A 40 -12.46 -1.73 8.55
C PRO A 40 -12.99 -1.63 10.00
N GLY A 41 -14.31 -1.70 10.15
CA GLY A 41 -15.01 -1.66 11.43
C GLY A 41 -16.47 -2.12 11.27
N PRO A 42 -17.31 -2.07 12.33
CA PRO A 42 -18.75 -2.37 12.23
C PRO A 42 -19.48 -1.50 11.18
N ILE A 43 -18.91 -0.33 10.91
CA ILE A 43 -19.26 0.57 9.81
C ILE A 43 -17.98 0.80 9.02
N MET A 44 -18.07 0.68 7.69
CA MET A 44 -16.96 1.03 6.81
C MET A 44 -16.90 2.55 6.68
N LEU A 45 -15.80 3.15 7.13
CA LEU A 45 -15.57 4.59 7.02
C LEU A 45 -14.47 4.85 6.00
N GLY A 46 -14.80 5.62 4.97
CA GLY A 46 -13.83 6.20 4.04
C GLY A 46 -13.29 7.52 4.59
N ALA A 47 -11.98 7.73 4.51
CA ALA A 47 -11.33 8.97 4.89
C ALA A 47 -10.14 9.24 3.98
N ASP A 48 -9.99 10.47 3.52
CA ASP A 48 -8.82 10.88 2.73
C ASP A 48 -7.71 11.35 3.67
N TRP A 49 -6.50 10.84 3.44
CA TRP A 49 -5.32 11.16 4.22
C TRP A 49 -4.34 11.93 3.34
N ALA A 50 -3.71 12.96 3.89
CA ALA A 50 -2.60 13.59 3.19
C ALA A 50 -1.46 12.59 3.01
N LYS A 51 -0.70 12.68 1.91
CA LYS A 51 0.47 11.82 1.64
C LYS A 51 1.40 11.70 2.85
N SER A 52 1.66 12.82 3.53
CA SER A 52 2.51 12.87 4.73
C SER A 52 1.98 12.01 5.88
N GLN A 53 0.66 11.94 6.07
CA GLN A 53 0.03 11.10 7.09
C GLN A 53 0.12 9.61 6.73
N VAL A 54 0.03 9.27 5.44
CA VAL A 54 0.26 7.90 4.96
C VAL A 54 1.71 7.48 5.19
N ILE A 55 2.68 8.35 4.86
CA ILE A 55 4.11 8.13 5.14
C ILE A 55 4.35 7.94 6.64
N GLU A 56 3.70 8.74 7.50
CA GLU A 56 3.78 8.56 8.95
C GLU A 56 3.25 7.19 9.41
N ALA A 57 2.12 6.75 8.85
CA ALA A 57 1.54 5.43 9.12
C ALA A 57 2.47 4.30 8.66
N ILE A 58 3.09 4.42 7.48
CA ILE A 58 4.09 3.46 6.99
C ILE A 58 5.28 3.39 7.94
N ASN A 59 5.81 4.54 8.39
CA ASN A 59 6.93 4.58 9.33
C ASN A 59 6.60 3.88 10.66
N LYS A 60 5.37 4.04 11.16
CA LYS A 60 4.86 3.38 12.38
C LYS A 60 4.41 1.94 12.16
N SER A 61 4.33 1.47 10.92
CA SER A 61 3.80 0.15 10.62
C SER A 61 4.76 -0.98 11.03
N GLN A 62 4.18 -2.14 11.33
CA GLN A 62 4.91 -3.38 11.61
C GLN A 62 5.03 -4.24 10.36
N ARG A 63 4.05 -4.15 9.46
CA ARG A 63 3.97 -4.92 8.23
C ARG A 63 3.34 -4.06 7.14
N ILE A 64 3.88 -4.19 5.93
CA ILE A 64 3.38 -3.54 4.72
C ILE A 64 3.07 -4.62 3.70
N GLY A 65 1.93 -4.49 3.03
CA GLY A 65 1.58 -5.32 1.88
C GLY A 65 1.15 -4.48 0.69
N ILE A 66 1.60 -4.87 -0.50
CA ILE A 66 1.19 -4.32 -1.80
C ILE A 66 0.29 -5.34 -2.48
N LEU A 67 -0.88 -4.88 -2.93
CA LEU A 67 -1.91 -5.70 -3.57
C LEU A 67 -2.02 -5.36 -5.05
N THR A 68 -2.07 -6.40 -5.88
CA THR A 68 -2.22 -6.31 -7.33
C THR A 68 -3.29 -7.29 -7.82
N GLY A 69 -3.74 -7.14 -9.07
CA GLY A 69 -4.61 -8.11 -9.74
C GLY A 69 -5.89 -8.46 -8.95
N SER A 70 -6.14 -9.75 -8.74
CA SER A 70 -7.33 -10.24 -8.02
C SER A 70 -7.34 -9.83 -6.55
N ALA A 71 -6.18 -9.78 -5.89
CA ALA A 71 -6.06 -9.34 -4.51
C ALA A 71 -6.43 -7.85 -4.36
N LEU A 72 -6.02 -7.01 -5.31
CA LEU A 72 -6.42 -5.61 -5.39
C LEU A 72 -7.94 -5.47 -5.59
N ALA A 73 -8.51 -6.21 -6.54
CA ALA A 73 -9.94 -6.17 -6.84
C ALA A 73 -10.80 -6.60 -5.63
N GLY A 74 -10.37 -7.65 -4.92
CA GLY A 74 -11.02 -8.10 -3.68
C GLY A 74 -10.91 -7.12 -2.52
N ASN A 75 -9.98 -6.17 -2.60
CA ASN A 75 -9.68 -5.18 -1.57
C ASN A 75 -10.21 -3.78 -1.89
N MET A 76 -11.34 -3.70 -2.61
CA MET A 76 -11.96 -2.43 -3.01
C MET A 76 -10.98 -1.48 -3.70
N ARG A 77 -10.01 -2.02 -4.46
CA ARG A 77 -8.97 -1.28 -5.18
C ARG A 77 -7.99 -0.49 -4.30
N HIS A 78 -7.92 -0.77 -3.00
CA HIS A 78 -6.86 -0.22 -2.14
C HIS A 78 -5.62 -1.10 -2.25
N SER A 79 -4.57 -0.57 -2.87
CA SER A 79 -3.36 -1.29 -3.26
C SER A 79 -2.29 -1.36 -2.17
N LEU A 80 -2.38 -0.53 -1.14
CA LEU A 80 -1.45 -0.53 -0.01
C LEU A 80 -2.16 -0.95 1.27
N SER A 81 -1.56 -1.88 2.00
CA SER A 81 -2.00 -2.30 3.33
C SER A 81 -0.89 -2.08 4.33
N VAL A 82 -1.21 -1.52 5.49
CA VAL A 82 -0.27 -1.37 6.59
C VAL A 82 -0.91 -1.77 7.91
N ILE A 83 -0.13 -2.40 8.77
CA ILE A 83 -0.53 -2.71 10.15
C ILE A 83 0.17 -1.74 11.09
N VAL A 84 -0.59 -0.88 11.77
CA VAL A 84 -0.07 0.08 12.76
C VAL A 84 -0.61 -0.32 14.14
N GLY A 85 0.27 -0.82 15.01
CA GLY A 85 -0.16 -1.45 16.26
C GLY A 85 -1.01 -2.69 15.96
N ASN A 86 -2.28 -2.70 16.35
CA ASN A 86 -3.23 -3.78 16.09
C ASN A 86 -4.29 -3.41 15.03
N GLU A 87 -4.10 -2.29 14.32
CA GLU A 87 -5.06 -1.81 13.33
C GLU A 87 -4.54 -2.03 11.91
N LEU A 88 -5.41 -2.60 11.06
CA LEU A 88 -5.20 -2.64 9.61
C LEU A 88 -5.71 -1.34 8.98
N LYS A 89 -4.88 -0.70 8.17
CA LYS A 89 -5.24 0.45 7.33
C LYS A 89 -4.97 0.11 5.87
N MET A 90 -5.89 0.50 4.98
CA MET A 90 -5.86 0.14 3.57
C MET A 90 -5.98 1.40 2.73
N PHE A 91 -4.97 1.69 1.94
CA PHE A 91 -4.82 2.93 1.17
C PHE A 91 -4.93 2.67 -0.33
N ASP A 92 -5.68 3.51 -1.03
CA ASP A 92 -5.74 3.57 -2.49
C ASP A 92 -4.62 4.49 -2.98
N ILE A 93 -3.48 3.87 -3.32
CA ILE A 93 -2.32 4.56 -3.90
C ILE A 93 -2.29 4.42 -5.42
N GLY A 94 -3.46 4.14 -6.03
CA GLY A 94 -3.58 3.82 -7.44
C GLY A 94 -3.47 2.33 -7.75
N GLU A 95 -3.80 1.96 -8.97
CA GLU A 95 -3.66 0.59 -9.46
C GLU A 95 -2.17 0.23 -9.60
N ILE A 96 -1.74 -0.82 -8.89
CA ILE A 96 -0.38 -1.35 -8.97
C ILE A 96 -0.41 -2.62 -9.81
N THR A 97 0.42 -2.66 -10.85
CA THR A 97 0.56 -3.78 -11.78
C THR A 97 1.95 -4.42 -11.62
N SER A 98 2.20 -5.53 -12.33
CA SER A 98 3.53 -6.16 -12.35
C SER A 98 4.63 -5.23 -12.88
N ASP A 99 4.29 -4.27 -13.74
CA ASP A 99 5.26 -3.35 -14.34
C ASP A 99 5.79 -2.31 -13.35
N ASP A 100 5.02 -2.07 -12.29
CA ASP A 100 5.34 -1.18 -11.18
C ASP A 100 6.21 -1.87 -10.11
N LEU A 101 6.46 -3.18 -10.23
CA LEU A 101 7.13 -3.98 -9.22
C LEU A 101 8.52 -4.45 -9.66
N GLU A 102 9.47 -4.40 -8.73
CA GLU A 102 10.75 -5.09 -8.81
C GLU A 102 10.72 -6.25 -7.80
N ILE A 103 10.39 -7.45 -8.29
CA ILE A 103 10.16 -8.62 -7.45
C ILE A 103 11.51 -9.30 -7.15
N GLY A 104 11.94 -9.23 -5.89
CA GLY A 104 13.08 -9.96 -5.36
C GLY A 104 12.69 -11.29 -4.71
N GLU A 105 13.71 -12.08 -4.37
CA GLU A 105 13.59 -13.33 -3.58
C GLU A 105 13.27 -13.07 -2.10
#